data_AF-I6E435-F1
#
_entry.id   AF-I6E435-F1
#
_cell.length_a   1.000
_cell.length_b   1.000
_cell.length_c   1.000
_cell.angle_alpha   90.00
_cell.angle_beta   90.00
_cell.angle_gamma   90.00
#
_symmetry.space_group_name_H-M   'P 1'
#
loop_
_entity.id
_entity.type
_entity.pdbx_description
1 polymer ?
#
loop_
_entity_poly.entity_id
_entity_poly.type
_entity_poly.pdbx_seq_one_letter_code
_entity_poly.pdbx_strand_id
1 'polypeptide(L)'
;MPDSICSESASGIAAESRRAAASAAARLSQGGGVSSKPIRERLSRAADSPVREAYDSAGIHAGYCTEAEYARFGGTDVCPAVGDLPGGDSQVRSLYQGAGTADTPAALTWDQKQIDAATAYMKNTARPSAGRAPGKGEVGTQTGRTYVGLQNEYNGIIDAASHPQLSLIADSTPNEATRGALTEALQSPSAAAYFDRTASSEARTRGHMSQREFEAFEAGRRYANTDWQQDLQGMEGDNLLRELLRTTALLNWQMNDLKEQIRQGNVIAGQQLALAARQYYGQRLGELSQAMSQGSVR
;
A
#
# COMPACT_ATOMS: atom_id res chain seq x y z
N MET A 1 -23.53 -33.32 10.85
CA MET A 1 -22.37 -32.64 10.22
C MET A 1 -22.68 -31.16 10.24
N PRO A 2 -21.85 -30.25 10.77
CA PRO A 2 -22.13 -28.84 10.58
C PRO A 2 -21.93 -28.54 9.09
N ASP A 3 -22.94 -27.97 8.45
CA ASP A 3 -22.93 -27.54 7.04
C ASP A 3 -21.84 -26.49 6.72
N SER A 4 -21.00 -26.11 7.70
CA SER A 4 -20.16 -24.90 7.67
C SER A 4 -18.71 -25.08 7.22
N ILE A 5 -18.13 -26.30 7.16
CA ILE A 5 -16.71 -26.46 6.78
C ILE A 5 -16.44 -26.19 5.29
N CYS A 6 -17.50 -26.25 4.47
CA CYS A 6 -17.48 -25.96 3.04
C CYS A 6 -18.11 -24.60 2.70
N SER A 7 -18.48 -23.77 3.68
CA SER A 7 -19.11 -22.47 3.40
C SER A 7 -18.19 -21.55 2.59
N GLU A 8 -18.76 -20.91 1.57
CA GLU A 8 -18.10 -19.90 0.73
C GLU A 8 -18.60 -18.50 1.08
N SER A 9 -18.01 -17.89 2.09
CA SER A 9 -18.33 -16.51 2.49
C SER A 9 -17.79 -15.46 1.51
N ALA A 10 -16.78 -15.81 0.70
CA ALA A 10 -16.03 -14.86 -0.14
C ALA A 10 -16.73 -14.45 -1.44
N SER A 11 -17.49 -15.35 -2.08
CA SER A 11 -17.98 -15.14 -3.45
C SER A 11 -19.02 -14.02 -3.55
N GLY A 12 -19.85 -13.85 -2.52
CA GLY A 12 -20.87 -12.80 -2.45
C GLY A 12 -20.31 -11.39 -2.21
N ILE A 13 -19.18 -11.26 -1.51
CA ILE A 13 -18.64 -9.95 -1.09
C ILE A 13 -17.43 -9.49 -1.90
N ALA A 14 -16.79 -10.37 -2.69
CA ALA A 14 -15.54 -10.06 -3.39
C ALA A 14 -15.64 -8.83 -4.31
N ALA A 15 -16.80 -8.61 -4.93
CA ALA A 15 -17.02 -7.42 -5.77
C ALA A 15 -17.14 -6.15 -4.93
N GLU A 16 -17.83 -6.20 -3.80
CA GLU A 16 -18.03 -5.07 -2.89
C GLU A 16 -16.72 -4.67 -2.21
N SER A 17 -16.01 -5.66 -1.67
CA SER A 17 -14.75 -5.43 -0.96
C SER A 17 -13.67 -4.86 -1.90
N ARG A 18 -13.58 -5.34 -3.16
CA ARG A 18 -12.72 -4.74 -4.20
C ARG A 18 -13.12 -3.31 -4.56
N ARG A 19 -14.42 -3.01 -4.68
CA ARG A 19 -14.89 -1.64 -4.94
C ARG A 19 -14.54 -0.69 -3.80
N ALA A 20 -14.65 -1.14 -2.56
CA ALA A 20 -14.25 -0.37 -1.38
C ALA A 20 -12.74 -0.09 -1.39
N ALA A 21 -11.91 -1.09 -1.68
CA ALA A 21 -10.46 -0.92 -1.81
C ALA A 21 -10.08 0.05 -2.96
N ALA A 22 -10.70 -0.08 -4.14
CA ALA A 22 -10.48 0.85 -5.24
C ALA A 22 -10.88 2.30 -4.88
N SER A 23 -11.97 2.47 -4.12
CA SER A 23 -12.39 3.78 -3.61
C SER A 23 -11.39 4.34 -2.59
N ALA A 24 -10.80 3.50 -1.75
CA ALA A 24 -9.74 3.90 -0.83
C ALA A 24 -8.48 4.32 -1.58
N ALA A 25 -8.07 3.61 -2.63
CA ALA A 25 -6.94 3.98 -3.48
C ALA A 25 -7.12 5.38 -4.12
N ALA A 26 -8.33 5.66 -4.63
CA ALA A 26 -8.66 6.97 -5.20
C ALA A 26 -8.61 8.10 -4.16
N ARG A 27 -8.96 7.83 -2.90
CA ARG A 27 -8.83 8.81 -1.80
C ARG A 27 -7.36 9.02 -1.44
N LEU A 28 -6.60 7.94 -1.29
CA LEU A 28 -5.17 7.96 -0.92
C LEU A 28 -4.31 8.71 -1.94
N SER A 29 -4.63 8.63 -3.24
CA SER A 29 -3.88 9.35 -4.28
C SER A 29 -3.88 10.87 -4.08
N GLN A 30 -4.88 11.41 -3.39
CA GLN A 30 -5.03 12.83 -3.05
C GLN A 30 -4.78 13.11 -1.54
N GLY A 31 -4.26 12.14 -0.80
CA GLY A 31 -3.99 12.24 0.65
C GLY A 31 -5.19 11.96 1.55
N GLY A 32 -6.37 11.63 1.00
CA GLY A 32 -7.50 11.14 1.79
C GLY A 32 -7.19 9.78 2.42
N GLY A 33 -7.50 9.61 3.71
CA GLY A 33 -7.14 8.39 4.43
C GLY A 33 -5.72 8.38 5.03
N VAL A 34 -4.95 9.47 4.86
CA VAL A 34 -3.66 9.69 5.53
C VAL A 34 -3.88 10.54 6.79
N SER A 35 -3.50 10.06 7.97
CA SER A 35 -3.73 10.79 9.22
C SER A 35 -2.66 11.86 9.48
N SER A 36 -1.42 11.58 9.09
CA SER A 36 -0.28 12.50 9.19
C SER A 36 -0.43 13.70 8.26
N LYS A 37 -0.55 14.90 8.84
CA LYS A 37 -0.66 16.16 8.10
C LYS A 37 0.53 16.41 7.16
N PRO A 38 1.80 16.25 7.57
CA PRO A 38 2.93 16.45 6.66
C PRO A 38 2.90 15.53 5.43
N ILE A 39 2.56 14.25 5.61
CA ILE A 39 2.45 13.29 4.52
C ILE A 39 1.28 13.66 3.59
N ARG A 40 0.12 14.01 4.16
CA ARG A 40 -1.06 14.44 3.41
C ARG A 40 -0.79 15.69 2.56
N GLU A 41 -0.09 16.68 3.12
CA GLU A 41 0.23 17.91 2.40
C GLU A 41 1.19 17.65 1.23
N ARG A 42 2.18 16.74 1.38
CA ARG A 42 3.07 16.34 0.28
C ARG A 42 2.36 15.62 -0.87
N LEU A 43 1.21 14.97 -0.62
CA LEU A 43 0.42 14.29 -1.65
C LEU A 43 -0.54 15.23 -2.37
N SER A 44 -1.17 16.13 -1.62
CA SER A 44 -2.27 16.98 -2.09
C SER A 44 -1.81 18.30 -2.71
N ARG A 45 -0.61 18.79 -2.37
CA ARG A 45 -0.06 20.04 -2.91
C ARG A 45 0.94 19.77 -4.02
N ALA A 46 0.92 20.64 -5.04
CA ALA A 46 2.00 20.71 -6.00
C ALA A 46 3.31 21.09 -5.28
N ALA A 47 4.42 20.48 -5.69
CA ALA A 47 5.71 20.75 -5.05
C ALA A 47 6.21 22.16 -5.38
N ASP A 48 6.67 22.88 -4.36
CA ASP A 48 7.30 24.20 -4.53
C ASP A 48 8.62 24.09 -5.30
N SER A 49 9.38 23.02 -5.05
CA SER A 49 10.53 22.60 -5.87
C SER A 49 10.96 21.18 -5.47
N PRO A 50 11.70 20.46 -6.34
CA PRO A 50 12.27 19.17 -5.95
C PRO A 50 13.20 19.24 -4.74
N VAL A 51 13.94 20.34 -4.57
CA VAL A 51 14.83 20.56 -3.42
C VAL A 51 14.02 20.75 -2.13
N ARG A 52 12.97 21.57 -2.18
CA ARG A 52 12.11 21.78 -1.02
C ARG A 52 11.40 20.49 -0.60
N GLU A 53 10.97 19.69 -1.57
CA GLU A 53 10.34 18.42 -1.27
C GLU A 53 11.31 17.43 -0.61
N ALA A 54 12.57 17.39 -1.03
CA ALA A 54 13.60 16.58 -0.36
C ALA A 54 13.82 17.03 1.09
N TYR A 55 13.82 18.34 1.35
CA TYR A 55 13.88 18.90 2.69
C TYR A 55 12.66 18.49 3.54
N ASP A 56 11.45 18.67 3.02
CA ASP A 56 10.22 18.29 3.74
C ASP A 56 10.16 16.77 3.97
N SER A 57 10.74 15.96 3.06
CA SER A 57 10.89 14.52 3.23
C SER A 57 11.79 14.15 4.40
N ALA A 58 12.89 14.88 4.61
CA ALA A 58 13.76 14.65 5.77
C ALA A 58 13.02 14.93 7.09
N GLY A 59 12.17 15.96 7.12
CA GLY A 59 11.31 16.25 8.28
C GLY A 59 10.26 15.16 8.57
N ILE A 60 9.77 14.45 7.55
CA ILE A 60 8.89 13.29 7.73
C ILE A 60 9.69 12.08 8.21
N HIS A 61 10.86 11.86 7.63
CA HIS A 61 11.75 10.75 7.98
C HIS A 61 12.21 10.80 9.45
N ALA A 62 12.28 11.99 10.05
CA ALA A 62 12.54 12.15 11.48
C ALA A 62 11.60 11.34 12.39
N GLY A 63 10.37 11.03 11.95
CA GLY A 63 9.42 10.16 12.65
C GLY A 63 9.61 8.65 12.41
N TYR A 64 10.49 8.28 11.49
CA TYR A 64 10.74 6.92 11.01
C TYR A 64 12.22 6.52 11.12
N CYS A 65 13.02 7.24 11.90
CA CYS A 65 14.42 6.91 12.09
C CYS A 65 14.65 5.48 12.56
N THR A 66 15.62 4.80 11.95
CA THR A 66 16.11 3.50 12.37
C THR A 66 17.14 3.61 13.49
N GLU A 67 17.42 2.51 14.18
CA GLU A 67 18.49 2.46 15.19
C GLU A 67 19.87 2.81 14.59
N ALA A 68 20.13 2.37 13.35
CA ALA A 68 21.38 2.66 12.66
C ALA A 68 21.52 4.15 12.30
N GLU A 69 20.44 4.82 11.93
CA GLU A 69 20.43 6.27 11.68
C GLU A 69 20.58 7.04 12.99
N TYR A 70 19.88 6.61 14.04
CA TYR A 70 19.99 7.23 15.37
C TYR A 70 21.42 7.13 15.93
N ALA A 71 22.11 6.01 15.72
CA ALA A 71 23.52 5.89 16.11
C ALA A 71 24.46 6.89 15.41
N ARG A 72 24.07 7.42 14.24
CA ARG A 72 24.90 8.34 13.44
C ARG A 72 24.48 9.80 13.56
N PHE A 73 23.18 10.06 13.62
CA PHE A 73 22.58 11.40 13.55
C PHE A 73 21.62 11.67 14.72
N GLY A 74 21.60 10.80 15.73
CA GLY A 74 20.68 10.89 16.86
C GLY A 74 20.77 12.23 17.61
N GLY A 75 19.61 12.75 18.00
CA GLY A 75 19.49 14.02 18.71
C GLY A 75 19.52 15.26 17.81
N THR A 76 19.55 15.07 16.49
CA THR A 76 19.37 16.15 15.50
C THR A 76 17.92 16.23 15.02
N ASP A 77 17.55 17.32 14.35
CA ASP A 77 16.19 17.49 13.80
C ASP A 77 15.83 16.46 12.72
N VAL A 78 16.83 15.87 12.04
CA VAL A 78 16.60 14.81 11.04
C VAL A 78 16.45 13.42 11.67
N CYS A 79 16.89 13.26 12.93
CA CYS A 79 16.78 12.01 13.65
C CYS A 79 16.72 12.22 15.18
N PRO A 80 15.61 12.77 15.71
CA PRO A 80 15.53 13.14 17.12
C PRO A 80 15.48 11.91 18.03
N ALA A 81 14.85 10.83 17.59
CA ALA A 81 14.74 9.54 18.27
C ALA A 81 14.53 8.42 17.24
N VAL A 82 14.69 7.16 17.64
CA VAL A 82 14.20 6.02 16.86
C VAL A 82 12.67 6.10 16.77
N GLY A 83 12.13 5.97 15.56
CA GLY A 83 10.69 6.06 15.33
C GLY A 83 9.93 4.81 15.81
N ASP A 84 8.63 4.96 16.07
CA ASP A 84 7.75 3.83 16.41
C ASP A 84 7.70 2.76 15.30
N LEU A 85 7.87 3.21 14.05
CA LEU A 85 7.86 2.39 12.84
C LEU A 85 9.17 2.61 12.07
N PRO A 86 10.32 2.14 12.59
CA PRO A 86 11.63 2.47 12.04
C PRO A 86 11.74 2.03 10.58
N GLY A 87 12.23 2.92 9.73
CA GLY A 87 12.33 2.74 8.29
C GLY A 87 10.99 2.76 7.54
N GLY A 88 9.90 3.15 8.21
CA GLY A 88 8.55 3.10 7.64
C GLY A 88 8.38 3.82 6.30
N ASP A 89 9.09 4.93 6.09
CA ASP A 89 9.05 5.74 4.87
C ASP A 89 10.14 5.41 3.84
N SER A 90 11.03 4.46 4.14
CA SER A 90 12.23 4.15 3.35
C SER A 90 12.43 2.67 3.05
N GLN A 91 11.74 1.77 3.76
CA GLN A 91 11.85 0.32 3.59
C GLN A 91 10.61 -0.26 2.91
N VAL A 92 10.83 -1.12 1.90
CA VAL A 92 9.75 -1.76 1.12
C VAL A 92 8.84 -2.64 1.97
N ARG A 93 9.29 -3.08 3.15
CA ARG A 93 8.50 -3.83 4.12
C ARG A 93 7.17 -3.15 4.45
N SER A 94 7.16 -1.82 4.48
CA SER A 94 5.94 -1.02 4.71
C SER A 94 4.84 -1.31 3.70
N LEU A 95 5.19 -1.76 2.50
CA LEU A 95 4.22 -2.21 1.50
C LEU A 95 3.86 -3.69 1.67
N TYR A 96 4.82 -4.57 1.93
CA TYR A 96 4.53 -6.00 1.84
C TYR A 96 3.99 -6.62 3.13
N GLN A 97 4.40 -6.11 4.28
CA GLN A 97 4.17 -6.73 5.58
C GLN A 97 3.60 -5.76 6.62
N GLY A 98 3.46 -4.47 6.29
CA GLY A 98 3.21 -3.41 7.26
C GLY A 98 4.50 -2.94 7.92
N ALA A 99 4.60 -1.64 8.18
CA ALA A 99 5.76 -1.05 8.84
C ALA A 99 5.86 -1.53 10.31
N GLY A 100 7.08 -1.62 10.83
CA GLY A 100 7.34 -2.06 12.21
C GLY A 100 8.79 -2.46 12.45
N THR A 101 9.11 -2.82 13.69
CA THR A 101 10.42 -3.35 14.10
C THR A 101 10.69 -4.73 13.49
N ALA A 102 11.93 -5.23 13.55
CA ALA A 102 12.28 -6.56 13.06
C ALA A 102 11.36 -7.68 13.61
N ASP A 103 10.93 -7.55 14.87
CA ASP A 103 10.06 -8.51 15.55
C ASP A 103 8.55 -8.32 15.28
N THR A 104 8.17 -7.24 14.59
CA THR A 104 6.75 -6.99 14.27
C THR A 104 6.26 -8.05 13.28
N PRO A 105 5.23 -8.86 13.59
CA PRO A 105 4.70 -9.84 12.66
C PRO A 105 4.19 -9.19 11.38
N ALA A 106 4.28 -9.90 10.26
CA ALA A 106 3.68 -9.43 9.02
C ALA A 106 2.15 -9.32 9.17
N ALA A 107 1.60 -8.19 8.76
CA ALA A 107 0.17 -7.90 8.76
C ALA A 107 -0.29 -7.51 7.36
N LEU A 108 -1.54 -7.87 7.03
CA LEU A 108 -2.17 -7.53 5.76
C LEU A 108 -3.35 -6.57 5.92
N THR A 109 -3.91 -6.43 7.13
CA THR A 109 -4.74 -5.30 7.56
C THR A 109 -3.88 -4.41 8.44
N TRP A 110 -3.70 -3.17 8.01
CA TRP A 110 -2.80 -2.23 8.66
C TRP A 110 -3.55 -1.26 9.55
N ASP A 111 -2.89 -0.85 10.63
CA ASP A 111 -3.33 0.30 11.39
C ASP A 111 -3.05 1.62 10.63
N GLN A 112 -3.56 2.72 11.17
CA GLN A 112 -3.41 4.02 10.52
C GLN A 112 -1.94 4.51 10.44
N LYS A 113 -1.09 4.17 11.42
CA LYS A 113 0.33 4.58 11.40
C LYS A 113 1.10 3.84 10.29
N GLN A 114 0.79 2.56 10.08
CA GLN A 114 1.32 1.73 9.00
C GLN A 114 0.85 2.21 7.63
N ILE A 115 -0.43 2.59 7.48
CA ILE A 115 -0.96 3.21 6.25
C ILE A 115 -0.20 4.51 5.92
N ASP A 116 0.00 5.37 6.92
CA ASP A 116 0.74 6.62 6.75
C ASP A 116 2.20 6.37 6.34
N ALA A 117 2.89 5.42 7.00
CA ALA A 117 4.25 5.02 6.68
C ALA A 117 4.39 4.48 5.24
N ALA A 118 3.51 3.56 4.85
CA ALA A 118 3.46 3.01 3.50
C ALA A 118 3.19 4.08 2.44
N THR A 119 2.35 5.07 2.78
CA THR A 119 2.07 6.21 1.90
C THR A 119 3.28 7.15 1.77
N ALA A 120 4.02 7.38 2.86
CA ALA A 120 5.28 8.12 2.82
C ALA A 120 6.32 7.42 1.93
N TYR A 121 6.48 6.09 2.08
CA TYR A 121 7.32 5.28 1.21
C TYR A 121 6.93 5.39 -0.27
N MET A 122 5.63 5.32 -0.56
CA MET A 122 5.14 5.48 -1.93
C MET A 122 5.42 6.87 -2.49
N LYS A 123 5.24 7.92 -1.68
CA LYS A 123 5.59 9.29 -2.11
C LYS A 123 7.07 9.39 -2.46
N ASN A 124 7.94 8.80 -1.64
CA ASN A 124 9.39 8.85 -1.82
C ASN A 124 9.87 8.03 -3.03
N THR A 125 9.25 6.89 -3.32
CA THR A 125 9.79 5.92 -4.30
C THR A 125 9.06 5.89 -5.64
N ALA A 126 7.77 6.26 -5.68
CA ALA A 126 6.97 6.20 -6.90
C ALA A 126 6.32 7.52 -7.30
N ARG A 127 6.38 8.57 -6.45
CA ARG A 127 5.87 9.90 -6.78
C ARG A 127 6.87 11.03 -6.49
N PRO A 128 8.15 10.94 -6.89
CA PRO A 128 9.06 12.07 -6.73
C PRO A 128 8.56 13.29 -7.52
N SER A 129 8.97 14.51 -7.18
CA SER A 129 8.76 15.67 -8.06
C SER A 129 9.90 15.84 -9.05
N ALA A 130 9.54 16.27 -10.26
CA ALA A 130 10.49 16.63 -11.32
C ALA A 130 10.59 18.15 -11.56
N GLY A 131 9.64 18.94 -11.04
CA GLY A 131 9.58 20.38 -11.25
C GLY A 131 8.94 21.12 -10.08
N ARG A 132 8.88 22.46 -10.19
CA ARG A 132 8.15 23.35 -9.30
C ARG A 132 6.74 23.67 -9.79
N ALA A 133 5.88 24.18 -8.92
CA ALA A 133 4.66 24.84 -9.32
C ALA A 133 4.99 26.21 -9.98
N PRO A 134 4.51 26.49 -11.21
CA PRO A 134 4.65 27.81 -11.82
C PRO A 134 3.65 28.80 -11.23
N GLY A 135 4.05 30.07 -11.14
CA GLY A 135 3.18 31.17 -10.73
C GLY A 135 2.15 31.54 -11.80
N LYS A 136 1.05 32.19 -11.40
CA LYS A 136 -0.04 32.60 -12.31
C LYS A 136 0.41 33.47 -13.48
N GLY A 137 1.42 34.33 -13.29
CA GLY A 137 1.98 35.16 -14.36
C GLY A 137 2.83 34.35 -15.35
N GLU A 138 3.58 33.37 -14.85
CA GLU A 138 4.51 32.57 -15.66
C GLU A 138 3.77 31.69 -16.66
N VAL A 139 2.65 31.09 -16.26
CA VAL A 139 1.81 30.22 -17.11
C VAL A 139 1.15 30.95 -18.29
N GLY A 140 1.13 32.29 -18.27
CA GLY A 140 0.64 33.09 -19.40
C GLY A 140 1.59 33.11 -20.60
N THR A 141 2.88 32.88 -20.37
CA THR A 141 3.93 32.92 -21.40
C THR A 141 3.97 31.64 -22.23
N GLN A 142 4.57 31.68 -23.42
CA GLN A 142 4.79 30.47 -24.23
C GLN A 142 5.59 29.42 -23.46
N THR A 143 6.68 29.83 -22.81
CA THR A 143 7.52 28.95 -21.97
C THR A 143 6.74 28.32 -20.83
N GLY A 144 5.88 29.10 -20.14
CA GLY A 144 5.07 28.58 -19.04
C GLY A 144 3.97 27.64 -19.49
N ARG A 145 3.36 27.87 -20.65
CA ARG A 145 2.41 26.91 -21.24
C ARG A 145 3.10 25.60 -21.61
N THR A 146 4.29 25.67 -22.20
CA THR A 146 5.11 24.49 -22.50
C THR A 146 5.49 23.75 -21.21
N TYR A 147 5.89 24.47 -20.16
CA TYR A 147 6.19 23.88 -18.85
C TYR A 147 4.99 23.12 -18.28
N VAL A 148 3.81 23.73 -18.26
CA VAL A 148 2.59 23.09 -17.75
C VAL A 148 2.22 21.85 -18.55
N GLY A 149 2.38 21.88 -19.89
CA GLY A 149 2.18 20.72 -20.74
C GLY A 149 3.10 19.55 -20.36
N LEU A 150 4.41 19.80 -20.24
CA LEU A 150 5.38 18.77 -19.83
C LEU A 150 5.13 18.26 -18.41
N GLN A 151 4.77 19.16 -17.48
CA GLN A 151 4.45 18.78 -16.11
C GLN A 151 3.20 17.89 -16.05
N ASN A 152 2.21 18.13 -16.92
CA ASN A 152 1.01 17.29 -17.01
C ASN A 152 1.33 15.89 -17.55
N GLU A 153 2.17 15.79 -18.59
CA GLU A 153 2.66 14.50 -19.09
C GLU A 153 3.40 13.72 -18.01
N TYR A 154 4.32 14.39 -17.30
CA TYR A 154 5.03 13.80 -16.16
C TYR A 154 4.07 13.27 -15.09
N ASN A 155 3.08 14.09 -14.70
CA ASN A 155 2.10 13.70 -13.68
C ASN A 155 1.27 12.48 -14.11
N GLY A 156 0.93 12.36 -15.40
CA GLY A 156 0.24 11.19 -15.93
C GLY A 156 1.07 9.91 -15.82
N ILE A 157 2.38 9.98 -16.08
CA ILE A 157 3.27 8.83 -15.91
C ILE A 157 3.47 8.49 -14.42
N ILE A 158 3.60 9.50 -13.56
CA ILE A 158 3.74 9.29 -12.12
C ILE A 158 2.47 8.71 -11.49
N ASP A 159 1.29 9.08 -11.99
CA ASP A 159 0.03 8.46 -11.58
C ASP A 159 0.07 6.94 -11.85
N ALA A 160 0.40 6.53 -13.09
CA ALA A 160 0.57 5.13 -13.45
C ALA A 160 1.68 4.42 -12.66
N ALA A 161 2.81 5.08 -12.44
CA ALA A 161 3.95 4.54 -11.70
C ALA A 161 3.62 4.26 -10.23
N SER A 162 2.78 5.09 -9.62
CA SER A 162 2.39 4.95 -8.21
C SER A 162 1.20 4.03 -7.97
N HIS A 163 0.40 3.76 -9.00
CA HIS A 163 -0.81 2.96 -8.90
C HIS A 163 -0.59 1.58 -8.25
N PRO A 164 0.45 0.78 -8.55
CA PRO A 164 0.68 -0.51 -7.90
C PRO A 164 0.82 -0.40 -6.38
N GLN A 165 1.57 0.59 -5.90
CA GLN A 165 1.76 0.82 -4.48
C GLN A 165 0.50 1.39 -3.83
N LEU A 166 -0.19 2.34 -4.48
CA LEU A 166 -1.48 2.87 -4.02
C LEU A 166 -2.53 1.77 -3.85
N SER A 167 -2.69 0.91 -4.86
CA SER A 167 -3.63 -0.21 -4.82
C SER A 167 -3.29 -1.16 -3.68
N LEU A 168 -2.00 -1.44 -3.46
CA LEU A 168 -1.58 -2.34 -2.41
C LEU A 168 -1.81 -1.76 -1.00
N ILE A 169 -1.56 -0.46 -0.81
CA ILE A 169 -1.88 0.24 0.45
C ILE A 169 -3.39 0.23 0.69
N ALA A 170 -4.17 0.52 -0.35
CA ALA A 170 -5.63 0.51 -0.26
C ALA A 170 -6.19 -0.90 0.03
N ASP A 171 -5.65 -1.92 -0.62
CA ASP A 171 -6.00 -3.33 -0.39
C ASP A 171 -5.65 -3.78 1.04
N SER A 172 -4.73 -3.09 1.71
CA SER A 172 -4.29 -3.36 3.09
C SER A 172 -4.97 -2.44 4.14
N THR A 173 -5.79 -1.48 3.69
CA THR A 173 -6.62 -0.64 4.58
C THR A 173 -7.81 -1.44 5.13
N PRO A 174 -8.21 -1.29 6.41
CA PRO A 174 -9.40 -1.95 6.95
C PRO A 174 -10.65 -1.74 6.10
N ASN A 175 -11.38 -2.81 5.82
CA ASN A 175 -12.53 -2.81 4.91
C ASN A 175 -13.76 -3.43 5.57
N GLU A 176 -14.72 -2.60 5.97
CA GLU A 176 -15.93 -3.04 6.67
C GLU A 176 -16.80 -4.00 5.84
N ALA A 177 -16.71 -3.96 4.50
CA ALA A 177 -17.44 -4.87 3.62
C ALA A 177 -17.07 -6.35 3.88
N THR A 178 -15.93 -6.63 4.49
CA THR A 178 -15.50 -8.00 4.84
C THR A 178 -16.15 -8.52 6.12
N ARG A 179 -16.79 -7.68 6.93
CA ARG A 179 -17.31 -8.03 8.27
C ARG A 179 -18.30 -9.19 8.22
N GLY A 180 -19.28 -9.12 7.32
CA GLY A 180 -20.34 -10.14 7.21
C GLY A 180 -19.77 -11.50 6.85
N ALA A 181 -18.95 -11.55 5.80
CA ALA A 181 -18.31 -12.76 5.33
C ALA A 181 -17.31 -13.35 6.33
N LEU A 182 -16.57 -12.50 7.04
CA LEU A 182 -15.71 -12.95 8.14
C LEU A 182 -16.55 -13.56 9.26
N THR A 183 -17.63 -12.90 9.68
CA THR A 183 -18.52 -13.41 10.74
C THR A 183 -19.10 -14.76 10.38
N GLU A 184 -19.51 -14.96 9.12
CA GLU A 184 -19.99 -16.24 8.61
C GLU A 184 -18.88 -17.30 8.61
N ALA A 185 -17.68 -16.97 8.11
CA ALA A 185 -16.56 -17.92 8.08
C ALA A 185 -16.17 -18.40 9.49
N LEU A 186 -16.19 -17.50 10.47
CA LEU A 186 -15.84 -17.80 11.87
C LEU A 186 -16.88 -18.66 12.59
N GLN A 187 -18.04 -18.97 11.99
CA GLN A 187 -18.96 -19.99 12.52
C GLN A 187 -18.36 -21.40 12.45
N SER A 188 -17.39 -21.63 11.58
CA SER A 188 -16.61 -22.87 11.55
C SER A 188 -15.50 -22.82 12.62
N PRO A 189 -15.44 -23.80 13.55
CA PRO A 189 -14.40 -23.83 14.59
C PRO A 189 -12.97 -23.86 14.02
N SER A 190 -12.74 -24.60 12.94
CA SER A 190 -11.42 -24.65 12.29
C SER A 190 -11.05 -23.33 11.62
N ALA A 191 -12.00 -22.61 11.03
CA ALA A 191 -11.77 -21.27 10.50
C ALA A 191 -11.49 -20.24 11.61
N ALA A 192 -12.22 -20.31 12.73
CA ALA A 192 -11.98 -19.47 13.90
C ALA A 192 -10.59 -19.68 14.50
N ALA A 193 -10.19 -20.94 14.69
CA ALA A 193 -8.85 -21.26 15.17
C ALA A 193 -7.75 -20.77 14.21
N TYR A 194 -7.97 -20.84 12.90
CA TYR A 194 -7.03 -20.30 11.91
C TYR A 194 -6.96 -18.77 11.94
N PHE A 195 -8.10 -18.08 12.09
CA PHE A 195 -8.16 -16.64 12.28
C PHE A 195 -7.37 -16.19 13.51
N ASP A 196 -7.56 -16.85 14.65
CA ASP A 196 -6.87 -16.51 15.90
C ASP A 196 -5.34 -16.63 15.77
N ARG A 197 -4.87 -17.58 14.95
CA ARG A 197 -3.43 -17.79 14.69
C ARG A 197 -2.83 -16.80 13.69
N THR A 198 -3.58 -16.41 12.66
CA THR A 198 -3.00 -15.79 11.46
C THR A 198 -3.44 -14.36 11.19
N ALA A 199 -4.58 -13.94 11.74
CA ALA A 199 -5.11 -12.60 11.50
C ALA A 199 -4.23 -11.53 12.13
N SER A 200 -4.15 -10.37 11.48
CA SER A 200 -3.51 -9.18 12.03
C SER A 200 -4.16 -8.74 13.35
N SER A 201 -3.42 -8.01 14.17
CA SER A 201 -3.96 -7.38 15.39
C SER A 201 -5.11 -6.44 15.06
N GLU A 202 -5.01 -5.68 13.97
CA GLU A 202 -6.03 -4.73 13.52
C GLU A 202 -7.32 -5.45 13.11
N ALA A 203 -7.22 -6.54 12.33
CA ALA A 203 -8.39 -7.32 11.94
C ALA A 203 -9.11 -7.95 13.14
N ARG A 204 -8.34 -8.51 14.10
CA ARG A 204 -8.87 -9.05 15.36
C ARG A 204 -9.60 -7.99 16.18
N THR A 205 -9.03 -6.79 16.28
CA THR A 205 -9.61 -5.68 17.05
C THR A 205 -10.90 -5.14 16.41
N ARG A 206 -10.93 -5.04 15.08
CA ARG A 206 -12.08 -4.44 14.35
C ARG A 206 -13.21 -5.40 14.04
N GLY A 207 -12.93 -6.70 14.02
CA GLY A 207 -13.84 -7.74 13.55
C GLY A 207 -14.10 -7.67 12.03
N HIS A 208 -13.17 -7.08 11.27
CA HIS A 208 -13.17 -7.08 9.80
C HIS A 208 -11.74 -6.90 9.27
N MET A 209 -11.49 -7.42 8.08
CA MET A 209 -10.17 -7.44 7.43
C MET A 209 -10.05 -6.37 6.35
N SER A 210 -8.82 -6.14 5.89
CA SER A 210 -8.56 -5.53 4.59
C SER A 210 -8.92 -6.50 3.45
N GLN A 211 -8.98 -6.02 2.21
CA GLN A 211 -9.21 -6.89 1.05
C GLN A 211 -8.11 -7.95 0.92
N ARG A 212 -6.85 -7.52 1.10
CA ARG A 212 -5.68 -8.37 0.96
C ARG A 212 -5.62 -9.45 2.02
N GLU A 213 -5.92 -9.11 3.27
CA GLU A 213 -5.97 -10.10 4.35
C GLU A 213 -7.13 -11.07 4.17
N PHE A 214 -8.31 -10.58 3.74
CA PHE A 214 -9.46 -11.45 3.52
C PHE A 214 -9.22 -12.50 2.42
N GLU A 215 -8.58 -12.11 1.31
CA GLU A 215 -8.20 -13.07 0.25
C GLU A 215 -7.18 -14.11 0.75
N ALA A 216 -6.19 -13.67 1.53
CA ALA A 216 -5.19 -14.58 2.11
C ALA A 216 -5.82 -15.52 3.15
N PHE A 217 -6.74 -15.02 3.98
CA PHE A 217 -7.50 -15.80 4.94
C PHE A 217 -8.35 -16.87 4.25
N GLU A 218 -9.12 -16.50 3.21
CA GLU A 218 -9.98 -17.44 2.49
C GLU A 218 -9.20 -18.54 1.76
N ALA A 219 -8.04 -18.21 1.19
CA ALA A 219 -7.15 -19.19 0.59
C ALA A 219 -6.49 -20.10 1.65
N GLY A 220 -6.04 -19.50 2.76
CA GLY A 220 -5.29 -20.18 3.82
C GLY A 220 -6.14 -21.05 4.74
N ARG A 221 -7.36 -20.62 5.09
CA ARG A 221 -8.22 -21.30 6.08
C ARG A 221 -8.63 -22.73 5.68
N ARG A 222 -8.41 -23.10 4.41
CA ARG A 222 -8.62 -24.45 3.88
C ARG A 222 -7.29 -25.17 3.66
N TYR A 223 -6.35 -24.59 2.91
CA TYR A 223 -5.10 -25.29 2.59
C TYR A 223 -4.10 -25.33 3.75
N ALA A 224 -3.77 -24.18 4.33
CA ALA A 224 -2.76 -24.05 5.37
C ALA A 224 -3.28 -24.38 6.78
N ASN A 225 -4.59 -24.63 6.91
CA ASN A 225 -5.24 -24.89 8.18
C ASN A 225 -5.28 -26.38 8.51
N THR A 226 -4.45 -26.81 9.46
CA THR A 226 -4.41 -28.21 9.92
C THR A 226 -5.73 -28.68 10.48
N ASP A 227 -6.50 -27.80 11.14
CA ASP A 227 -7.77 -28.16 11.76
C ASP A 227 -8.81 -28.48 10.67
N TRP A 228 -8.84 -27.68 9.60
CA TRP A 228 -9.68 -27.98 8.43
C TRP A 228 -9.28 -29.28 7.75
N GLN A 229 -7.99 -29.60 7.65
CA GLN A 229 -7.53 -30.87 7.07
C GLN A 229 -7.99 -32.08 7.90
N GLN A 230 -7.98 -31.94 9.23
CA GLN A 230 -8.49 -32.97 10.15
C GLN A 230 -10.01 -33.12 10.02
N ASP A 231 -10.75 -32.01 10.02
CA ASP A 231 -12.20 -31.99 9.81
C ASP A 231 -12.57 -32.67 8.49
N LEU A 232 -11.87 -32.32 7.40
CA LEU A 232 -12.08 -32.91 6.07
C LEU A 232 -11.80 -34.42 6.08
N GLN A 233 -10.73 -34.85 6.75
CA GLN A 233 -10.38 -36.27 6.84
C GLN A 233 -11.41 -37.09 7.64
N GLY A 234 -12.04 -36.47 8.64
CA GLY A 234 -13.09 -37.06 9.46
C GLY A 234 -14.48 -37.09 8.80
N MET A 235 -14.68 -36.40 7.66
CA MET A 235 -15.95 -36.45 6.95
C MET A 235 -16.23 -37.86 6.43
N GLU A 236 -17.45 -38.37 6.61
CA GLU A 236 -17.92 -39.54 5.87
C GLU A 236 -18.13 -39.17 4.39
N GLY A 237 -17.70 -40.02 3.46
CA GLY A 237 -17.88 -39.76 2.02
C GLY A 237 -16.74 -40.26 1.13
N ASP A 238 -16.86 -39.94 -0.16
CA ASP A 238 -15.96 -40.36 -1.23
C ASP A 238 -14.55 -39.76 -1.06
N ASN A 239 -13.54 -40.62 -1.08
CA ASN A 239 -12.12 -40.23 -1.07
C ASN A 239 -11.78 -39.30 -2.23
N LEU A 240 -12.39 -39.51 -3.41
CA LEU A 240 -12.15 -38.69 -4.59
C LEU A 240 -12.63 -37.24 -4.37
N LEU A 241 -13.78 -37.06 -3.71
CA LEU A 241 -14.29 -35.71 -3.41
C LEU A 241 -13.40 -34.97 -2.40
N ARG A 242 -12.91 -35.67 -1.37
CA ARG A 242 -11.94 -35.07 -0.43
C ARG A 242 -10.66 -34.64 -1.13
N GLU A 243 -10.14 -35.48 -2.01
CA GLU A 243 -8.92 -35.17 -2.77
C GLU A 243 -9.14 -33.99 -3.73
N LEU A 244 -10.31 -33.90 -4.34
CA LEU A 244 -10.71 -32.75 -5.16
C LEU A 244 -10.75 -31.45 -4.33
N LEU A 245 -11.30 -31.48 -3.12
CA LEU A 245 -11.34 -30.33 -2.22
C LEU A 245 -9.92 -29.90 -1.80
N ARG A 246 -9.03 -30.85 -1.47
CA ARG A 246 -7.62 -30.56 -1.15
C ARG A 246 -6.88 -29.93 -2.31
N THR A 247 -7.04 -30.49 -3.51
CA THR A 247 -6.42 -29.97 -4.74
C THR A 247 -6.90 -28.56 -5.04
N THR A 248 -8.21 -28.31 -4.90
CA THR A 248 -8.79 -26.98 -5.12
C THR A 248 -8.28 -25.96 -4.10
N ALA A 249 -8.18 -26.34 -2.82
CA ALA A 249 -7.63 -25.48 -1.78
C ALA A 249 -6.15 -25.15 -2.03
N LEU A 250 -5.34 -26.14 -2.44
CA LEU A 250 -3.95 -25.95 -2.82
C LEU A 250 -3.83 -24.96 -3.99
N LEU A 251 -4.64 -25.13 -5.04
CA LEU A 251 -4.64 -24.23 -6.20
C LEU A 251 -4.97 -22.79 -5.81
N ASN A 252 -5.98 -22.60 -4.95
CA ASN A 252 -6.35 -21.27 -4.45
C ASN A 252 -5.23 -20.62 -3.64
N TRP A 253 -4.55 -21.40 -2.78
CA TRP A 253 -3.40 -20.94 -2.02
C TRP A 253 -2.24 -20.51 -2.93
N GLN A 254 -1.87 -21.34 -3.90
CA GLN A 254 -0.82 -21.03 -4.87
C GLN A 254 -1.17 -19.82 -5.74
N MET A 255 -2.43 -19.68 -6.14
CA MET A 255 -2.89 -18.53 -6.93
C MET A 255 -2.83 -17.23 -6.12
N ASN A 256 -3.14 -17.27 -4.82
CA ASN A 256 -2.96 -16.13 -3.93
C ASN A 256 -1.49 -15.74 -3.78
N ASP A 257 -0.59 -16.72 -3.61
CA ASP A 257 0.86 -16.45 -3.57
C ASP A 257 1.38 -15.85 -4.87
N LEU A 258 0.98 -16.41 -6.03
CA LEU A 258 1.33 -15.87 -7.34
C LEU A 258 0.83 -14.42 -7.51
N LYS A 259 -0.39 -14.13 -7.05
CA LYS A 259 -0.94 -12.77 -7.06
C LYS A 259 -0.06 -11.81 -6.24
N GLU A 260 0.42 -12.23 -5.07
CA GLU A 260 1.33 -11.42 -4.26
C GLU A 260 2.69 -11.23 -4.93
N GLN A 261 3.25 -12.26 -5.57
CA GLN A 261 4.50 -12.12 -6.34
C GLN A 261 4.35 -11.14 -7.52
N ILE A 262 3.22 -11.19 -8.25
CA ILE A 262 2.90 -10.24 -9.32
C ILE A 262 2.77 -8.81 -8.76
N ARG A 263 2.10 -8.64 -7.62
CA ARG A 263 2.00 -7.34 -6.93
C ARG A 263 3.40 -6.78 -6.60
N GLN A 264 4.31 -7.60 -6.10
CA GLN A 264 5.69 -7.18 -5.83
C GLN A 264 6.43 -6.76 -7.11
N GLY A 265 6.30 -7.54 -8.20
CA GLY A 265 6.84 -7.19 -9.51
C GLY A 265 6.30 -5.85 -10.04
N ASN A 266 4.99 -5.61 -9.89
CA ASN A 266 4.36 -4.35 -10.30
C ASN A 266 4.85 -3.14 -9.49
N VAL A 267 5.16 -3.32 -8.19
CA VAL A 267 5.77 -2.27 -7.37
C VAL A 267 7.14 -1.87 -7.93
N ILE A 268 7.99 -2.84 -8.27
CA ILE A 268 9.32 -2.59 -8.85
C ILE A 268 9.17 -1.89 -10.21
N ALA A 269 8.28 -2.39 -11.08
CA ALA A 269 8.02 -1.78 -12.38
C ALA A 269 7.53 -0.33 -12.25
N GLY A 270 6.66 -0.05 -11.28
CA GLY A 270 6.21 1.30 -10.96
C GLY A 270 7.35 2.22 -10.52
N GLN A 271 8.22 1.76 -9.62
CA GLN A 271 9.40 2.54 -9.20
C GLN A 271 10.36 2.81 -10.35
N GLN A 272 10.60 1.83 -11.22
CA GLN A 272 11.42 2.02 -12.43
C GLN A 272 10.80 3.06 -13.38
N LEU A 273 9.48 3.01 -13.59
CA LEU A 273 8.76 4.00 -14.39
C LEU A 273 8.88 5.41 -13.80
N ALA A 274 8.74 5.55 -12.47
CA ALA A 274 8.91 6.83 -11.78
C ALA A 274 10.33 7.40 -11.95
N LEU A 275 11.36 6.55 -11.83
CA LEU A 275 12.75 6.94 -12.04
C LEU A 275 12.99 7.40 -13.48
N ALA A 276 12.52 6.64 -14.48
CA ALA A 276 12.65 6.97 -15.89
C ALA A 276 11.94 8.30 -16.22
N ALA A 277 10.72 8.49 -15.72
CA ALA A 277 9.98 9.75 -15.87
C ALA A 277 10.75 10.93 -15.26
N ARG A 278 11.27 10.76 -14.04
CA ARG A 278 12.04 11.83 -13.38
C ARG A 278 13.30 12.20 -14.15
N GLN A 279 14.02 11.22 -14.69
CA GLN A 279 15.22 11.46 -15.50
C GLN A 279 14.89 12.22 -16.79
N TYR A 280 13.83 11.82 -17.50
CA TYR A 280 13.45 12.44 -18.77
C TYR A 280 12.86 13.85 -18.61
N TYR A 281 11.92 14.01 -17.66
CA TYR A 281 11.20 15.28 -17.48
C TYR A 281 11.96 16.27 -16.58
N GLY A 282 12.71 15.80 -15.58
CA GLY A 282 13.33 16.67 -14.58
C GLY A 282 14.30 17.69 -15.17
N GLN A 283 15.14 17.27 -16.13
CA GLN A 283 16.05 18.19 -16.80
C GLN A 283 15.29 19.27 -17.59
N ARG A 284 14.31 18.86 -18.40
CA ARG A 284 13.54 19.76 -19.27
C ARG A 284 12.69 20.75 -18.47
N LEU A 285 12.06 20.27 -17.39
CA LEU A 285 11.35 21.13 -16.45
C LEU A 285 12.32 22.10 -15.76
N GLY A 286 13.52 21.67 -15.41
CA GLY A 286 14.57 22.53 -14.88
C GLY A 286 14.95 23.68 -15.83
N GLU A 287 15.20 23.36 -17.11
CA GLU A 287 15.56 24.34 -18.15
C GLU A 287 14.42 25.35 -18.39
N LEU A 288 13.19 24.87 -18.55
CA LEU A 288 12.01 25.72 -18.72
C LEU A 288 11.74 26.58 -17.47
N SER A 289 11.96 26.04 -16.27
CA SER A 289 11.84 26.77 -15.01
C SER A 289 12.77 27.99 -14.96
N GLN A 290 14.03 27.83 -15.39
CA GLN A 290 14.99 28.93 -15.45
C GLN A 290 14.58 29.97 -16.49
N ALA A 291 14.13 29.54 -17.67
CA ALA A 291 13.68 30.43 -18.74
C ALA A 291 12.43 31.24 -18.34
N MET A 292 11.48 30.64 -17.61
CA MET A 292 10.31 31.35 -17.07
C MET A 292 10.72 32.48 -16.10
N SER A 293 11.69 32.22 -15.23
CA SER A 293 12.16 33.20 -14.25
C SER A 293 12.91 34.37 -14.90
N GLN A 294 13.60 34.14 -16.03
CA GLN A 294 14.27 35.20 -16.80
C GLN A 294 13.30 36.03 -17.65
N GLY A 295 12.24 35.42 -18.19
CA GLY A 295 11.21 36.10 -18.98
C GLY A 295 10.25 36.98 -18.17
N SER A 296 10.25 36.87 -16.84
CA SER A 296 9.41 37.66 -15.94
C SER A 296 10.01 39.02 -15.55
N VAL A 297 11.23 39.32 -16.00
CA VAL A 297 11.90 40.62 -15.82
C VAL A 297 11.61 41.52 -17.03
N ARG A 298 10.40 42.08 -17.11
CA ARG A 298 10.07 43.22 -17.99
C ARG A 298 8.97 44.08 -17.39
#